data_AF-A0A960WQU8-F1
#
_entry.id   AF-A0A960WQU8-F1
#
_cell.length_a   1.000
_cell.length_b   1.000
_cell.length_c   1.000
_cell.angle_alpha   90.00
_cell.angle_beta   90.00
_cell.angle_gamma   90.00
#
_symmetry.space_group_name_H-M   'P 1'
#
loop_
_entity.id
_entity.type
_entity.pdbx_description
1 polymer ?
#
loop_
_entity_poly.entity_id
_entity_poly.type
_entity_poly.pdbx_seq_one_letter_code
_entity_poly.pdbx_strand_id
1 'polypeptide(L)'
;MNVELLDHYRRELEHQLVSLESISRDHETQLESGRTTDDFIGPDRAADLETLEVDASVAESERRLAEKIRHALERIELGTYGLCEACGDEIPAARLDAKPSVSLCLPCQENHDAGT
;
A
#
# COMPACT_ATOMS: atom_id res chain seq x y z
N MET A 1 -1.55 -24.96 1.44
CA MET A 1 -0.40 -24.08 1.13
C MET A 1 0.84 -24.57 1.87
N ASN A 2 2.03 -24.44 1.27
CA ASN A 2 3.29 -24.84 1.91
C ASN A 2 3.74 -23.78 2.93
N VAL A 3 4.19 -24.23 4.10
CA VAL A 3 4.65 -23.35 5.20
C VAL A 3 5.83 -22.48 4.77
N GLU A 4 6.75 -23.02 3.96
CA GLU A 4 7.91 -22.28 3.45
C GLU A 4 7.53 -21.17 2.47
N LEU A 5 6.47 -21.37 1.68
CA LEU A 5 5.97 -20.39 0.73
C LEU A 5 5.23 -19.24 1.43
N LEU A 6 4.47 -19.55 2.48
CA LEU A 6 3.82 -18.56 3.34
C LEU A 6 4.85 -17.67 4.06
N ASP A 7 5.94 -18.26 4.55
CA ASP A 7 7.03 -17.51 5.19
C ASP A 7 7.74 -16.57 4.22
N HIS A 8 7.93 -17.00 2.97
CA HIS A 8 8.45 -16.14 1.92
C HIS A 8 7.55 -14.93 1.66
N TYR A 9 6.25 -15.14 1.45
CA TYR A 9 5.30 -14.05 1.24
C TYR A 9 5.18 -13.12 2.46
N ARG A 10 5.25 -13.67 3.68
CA ARG A 10 5.25 -12.89 4.92
C ARG A 10 6.40 -11.90 4.96
N ARG A 11 7.64 -12.36 4.75
CA ARG A 11 8.83 -11.50 4.78
C ARG A 11 8.78 -10.43 3.70
N GLU A 12 8.30 -10.77 2.52
CA GLU A 12 8.16 -9.81 1.42
C GLU A 12 7.15 -8.71 1.76
N LEU A 13 6.00 -9.09 2.31
CA LEU A 13 4.99 -8.14 2.79
C LEU A 13 5.51 -7.25 3.92
N GLU A 14 6.24 -7.81 4.90
CA GLU A 14 6.87 -7.05 5.98
C GLU A 14 7.90 -6.04 5.45
N HIS A 15 8.72 -6.46 4.49
CA HIS A 15 9.70 -5.57 3.86
C HIS A 15 9.03 -4.42 3.12
N GLN A 16 7.96 -4.69 2.37
CA GLN A 16 7.17 -3.65 1.70
C GLN A 16 6.55 -2.68 2.71
N LEU A 17 6.03 -3.17 3.84
CA LEU A 17 5.46 -2.33 4.89
C LEU A 17 6.50 -1.36 5.47
N VAL A 18 7.66 -1.87 5.86
CA VAL A 18 8.75 -1.06 6.42
C VAL A 18 9.25 -0.03 5.40
N SER A 19 9.34 -0.40 4.12
CA SER A 19 9.72 0.52 3.06
C SER A 19 8.74 1.68 2.92
N LEU A 20 7.43 1.40 2.94
CA LEU A 20 6.38 2.44 2.87
C LEU A 20 6.41 3.36 4.10
N GLU A 21 6.54 2.78 5.29
CA GLU A 21 6.61 3.56 6.54
C GLU A 21 7.85 4.45 6.62
N SER A 22 8.96 4.01 6.01
CA SER A 22 10.18 4.80 5.91
C SER A 22 9.97 6.00 4.97
N ILE A 23 9.43 5.76 3.76
CA ILE A 23 9.15 6.80 2.76
C ILE A 23 8.22 7.88 3.33
N SER A 24 7.12 7.49 3.98
CA SER A 24 6.21 8.45 4.63
C SER A 24 6.93 9.32 5.67
N ARG A 25 7.82 8.74 6.47
CA ARG A 25 8.58 9.47 7.49
C ARG A 25 9.57 10.46 6.87
N ASP A 26 10.26 10.05 5.81
CA ASP A 26 11.19 10.91 5.07
C ASP A 26 10.46 12.13 4.47
N HIS A 27 9.27 11.92 3.89
CA HIS A 27 8.42 12.99 3.36
C HIS A 27 8.02 14.01 4.46
N GLU A 28 7.59 13.54 5.63
CA GLU A 28 7.26 14.43 6.76
C GLU A 28 8.46 15.30 7.19
N THR A 29 9.67 14.73 7.28
CA THR A 29 10.87 15.50 7.63
C THR A 29 11.28 16.54 6.60
N GLN A 30 11.02 16.27 5.31
CA GLN A 30 11.31 17.19 4.23
C GLN A 30 10.34 18.39 4.22
N LEU A 31 9.06 18.15 4.51
CA LEU A 31 8.04 19.19 4.67
C LEU A 31 8.30 20.09 5.89
N GLU A 32 8.73 19.51 7.01
CA GLU A 32 9.14 20.28 8.20
C GLU A 32 10.36 21.16 7.93
N SER A 33 11.36 20.64 7.20
CA SER A 33 12.55 21.43 6.82
C SER A 33 12.21 22.56 5.85
N GLY A 34 11.33 22.33 4.87
CA GLY A 34 10.90 23.35 3.89
C GLY A 34 10.07 24.50 4.49
N ARG A 35 9.42 24.28 5.64
CA ARG A 35 8.66 25.32 6.35
C ARG A 35 9.57 26.32 7.10
N THR A 36 10.87 26.03 7.27
CA THR A 36 11.81 26.90 7.98
C THR A 36 12.42 28.02 7.13
N THR A 37 12.22 28.01 5.81
CA THR A 37 12.64 29.10 4.92
C THR A 37 11.47 30.02 4.60
N ASP A 38 11.03 30.79 5.60
CA ASP A 38 10.32 32.05 5.38
C ASP A 38 11.35 33.09 4.92
N ASP A 39 11.55 33.21 3.61
CA ASP A 39 11.78 34.51 2.96
C ASP A 39 11.57 34.36 1.44
N PHE A 40 10.98 35.38 0.81
CA PHE A 40 10.67 35.56 -0.62
C PHE A 40 9.31 35.07 -1.13
N ILE A 41 8.37 36.01 -1.09
CA ILE A 41 7.12 36.08 -1.85
C ILE A 41 7.47 36.10 -3.36
N GLY A 42 7.26 34.98 -4.05
CA GLY A 42 7.40 34.83 -5.51
C GLY A 42 6.30 33.95 -6.12
N PRO A 43 6.18 33.90 -7.47
CA PRO A 43 5.12 33.19 -8.21
C PRO A 43 5.13 31.65 -8.04
N ASP A 44 6.05 31.12 -7.24
CA ASP A 44 6.28 29.70 -6.97
C ASP A 44 5.15 29.03 -6.16
N ARG A 45 4.33 29.81 -5.44
CA ARG A 45 3.23 29.29 -4.59
C ARG A 45 2.19 28.42 -5.31
N ALA A 46 2.01 28.61 -6.62
CA ALA A 46 1.14 27.73 -7.40
C ALA A 46 1.76 26.34 -7.60
N ALA A 47 3.08 26.27 -7.81
CA ALA A 47 3.82 25.02 -7.92
C ALA A 47 3.94 24.32 -6.55
N ASP A 48 4.08 25.08 -5.46
CA ASP A 48 4.08 24.54 -4.10
C ASP A 48 2.75 23.86 -3.75
N LEU A 49 1.61 24.50 -4.04
CA LEU A 49 0.28 23.94 -3.79
C LEU A 49 0.08 22.64 -4.58
N GLU A 50 0.42 22.64 -5.87
CA GLU A 50 0.27 21.47 -6.74
C GLU A 50 1.17 20.31 -6.27
N THR A 51 2.39 20.62 -5.79
CA THR A 51 3.30 19.62 -5.20
C THR A 51 2.74 19.02 -3.91
N LEU A 52 2.16 19.85 -3.03
CA LEU A 52 1.54 19.39 -1.78
C LEU A 52 0.29 18.53 -2.02
N GLU A 53 -0.53 18.86 -3.03
CA GLU A 53 -1.71 18.08 -3.40
C GLU A 53 -1.35 16.70 -3.97
N VAL A 54 -0.28 16.64 -4.77
CA VAL A 54 0.27 15.38 -5.29
C VAL A 54 0.83 14.52 -4.14
N ASP A 55 1.60 15.11 -3.23
CA ASP A 55 2.17 14.40 -2.08
C ASP A 55 1.10 13.80 -1.16
N ALA A 56 0.04 14.56 -0.88
CA ALA A 56 -1.10 14.09 -0.07
C ALA A 56 -1.80 12.88 -0.71
N SER A 57 -1.96 12.89 -2.03
CA SER A 57 -2.60 11.80 -2.80
C SER A 57 -1.75 10.53 -2.84
N VAL A 58 -0.42 10.69 -2.96
CA VAL A 58 0.55 9.59 -2.87
C VAL A 58 0.52 8.97 -1.47
N ALA A 59 0.61 9.80 -0.42
CA ALA A 59 0.56 9.34 0.96
C ALA A 59 -0.76 8.63 1.31
N GLU A 60 -1.90 9.04 0.75
CA GLU A 60 -3.15 8.28 0.90
C GLU A 60 -3.06 6.89 0.26
N SER A 61 -2.54 6.81 -0.97
CA SER A 61 -2.41 5.55 -1.70
C SER A 61 -1.45 4.58 -0.99
N GLU A 62 -0.34 5.09 -0.47
CA GLU A 62 0.63 4.34 0.33
C GLU A 62 0.01 3.83 1.64
N ARG A 63 -0.75 4.67 2.35
CA ARG A 63 -1.48 4.26 3.55
C ARG A 63 -2.46 3.13 3.27
N ARG A 64 -3.28 3.26 2.22
CA ARG A 64 -4.21 2.20 1.78
C ARG A 64 -3.49 0.91 1.40
N LEU A 65 -2.29 1.01 0.81
CA LEU A 65 -1.47 -0.16 0.49
C LEU A 65 -0.91 -0.82 1.77
N ALA A 66 -0.40 -0.03 2.70
CA ALA A 66 0.10 -0.51 3.99
C ALA A 66 -1.00 -1.24 4.78
N GLU A 67 -2.23 -0.72 4.78
CA GLU A 67 -3.39 -1.39 5.36
C GLU A 67 -3.67 -2.76 4.71
N LYS A 68 -3.63 -2.84 3.38
CA LYS A 68 -3.78 -4.11 2.64
C LYS A 68 -2.68 -5.12 2.97
N ILE A 69 -1.45 -4.66 3.14
CA ILE A 69 -0.30 -5.49 3.51
C ILE A 69 -0.48 -6.04 4.93
N ARG A 70 -0.84 -5.19 5.90
CA ARG A 70 -1.12 -5.61 7.28
C ARG A 70 -2.27 -6.63 7.33
N HIS A 71 -3.32 -6.40 6.54
CA HIS A 71 -4.42 -7.33 6.40
C HIS A 71 -3.97 -8.68 5.83
N ALA A 72 -3.15 -8.68 4.79
CA ALA A 72 -2.59 -9.90 4.22
C ALA A 72 -1.75 -10.68 5.25
N LEU A 73 -0.93 -9.99 6.06
CA LEU A 73 -0.16 -10.60 7.15
C LEU A 73 -1.05 -11.23 8.20
N GLU A 74 -2.10 -10.55 8.65
CA GLU A 74 -3.08 -11.11 9.61
C GLU A 74 -3.71 -12.39 9.06
N ARG A 75 -4.04 -12.42 7.77
CA ARG A 75 -4.60 -13.61 7.12
C ARG A 75 -3.62 -14.77 7.02
N ILE A 76 -2.32 -14.49 6.89
CA ILE A 76 -1.27 -15.52 6.98
C ILE A 76 -1.26 -16.13 8.39
N GLU A 77 -1.37 -15.31 9.43
CA GLU A 77 -1.40 -15.75 10.82
C GLU A 77 -2.67 -16.55 11.16
N LEU A 78 -3.81 -16.14 10.61
CA LEU A 78 -5.09 -16.85 10.72
C LEU A 78 -5.15 -18.13 9.86
N GLY A 79 -4.18 -18.35 8.96
CA GLY A 79 -4.18 -19.48 8.03
C GLY A 79 -5.26 -19.39 6.94
N THR A 80 -5.82 -18.20 6.70
CA THR A 80 -6.83 -17.94 5.65
C THR A 80 -6.24 -17.27 4.41
N TYR A 81 -4.92 -17.05 4.39
CA TYR A 81 -4.22 -16.47 3.25
C TYR A 81 -4.43 -17.31 1.98
N GLY A 82 -4.63 -16.64 0.85
CA GLY A 82 -4.95 -17.30 -0.41
C GLY A 82 -6.42 -17.66 -0.61
N LEU A 83 -7.34 -17.19 0.23
CA LEU A 83 -8.79 -17.28 -0.01
C LEU A 83 -9.38 -15.91 -0.38
N CYS A 84 -10.40 -15.87 -1.22
CA CYS A 84 -11.10 -14.64 -1.57
C CYS A 84 -12.03 -14.22 -0.43
N GLU A 85 -11.96 -12.96 0.01
CA GLU A 85 -12.86 -12.47 1.06
C GLU A 85 -14.32 -12.31 0.59
N ALA A 86 -14.54 -12.12 -0.70
CA ALA A 86 -15.88 -11.89 -1.24
C ALA A 86 -16.63 -13.21 -1.54
N CYS A 87 -15.95 -14.19 -2.14
CA CYS A 87 -16.59 -15.44 -2.55
C CYS A 87 -16.10 -16.68 -1.79
N GLY A 88 -14.98 -16.59 -1.05
CA GLY A 88 -14.39 -17.73 -0.34
C GLY A 88 -13.52 -18.66 -1.20
N ASP A 89 -13.46 -18.46 -2.53
CA ASP A 89 -12.65 -19.28 -3.43
C ASP A 89 -11.14 -19.08 -3.24
N GLU A 90 -10.35 -20.07 -3.65
CA GLU A 90 -8.89 -19.99 -3.65
C GLU A 90 -8.39 -18.93 -4.65
N ILE A 91 -7.49 -18.05 -4.19
CA ILE A 91 -6.80 -17.07 -5.00
C ILE A 91 -5.64 -17.79 -5.70
N PRO A 92 -5.53 -17.70 -7.04
CA PRO A 92 -4.48 -18.39 -7.78
C PRO A 92 -3.09 -17.88 -7.35
N ALA A 93 -2.15 -18.81 -7.16
CA ALA A 93 -0.78 -18.48 -6.73
C ALA A 93 -0.10 -17.46 -7.65
N ALA A 94 -0.32 -17.52 -8.96
CA ALA A 94 0.22 -16.54 -9.92
C ALA A 94 -0.19 -15.08 -9.61
N ARG A 95 -1.36 -14.89 -9.00
CA ARG A 95 -1.86 -13.57 -8.59
C ARG A 95 -1.27 -13.11 -7.27
N LEU A 96 -1.07 -14.04 -6.33
CA LEU A 96 -0.35 -13.78 -5.08
C LEU A 96 1.14 -13.48 -5.35
N ASP A 97 1.73 -14.15 -6.34
CA ASP A 97 3.10 -13.92 -6.80
C ASP A 97 3.26 -12.53 -7.43
N ALA A 98 2.30 -12.12 -8.26
CA ALA A 98 2.27 -10.78 -8.84
C ALA A 98 1.97 -9.69 -7.81
N LYS A 99 1.08 -9.96 -6.84
CA LYS A 99 0.69 -9.01 -5.80
C LYS A 99 0.26 -9.73 -4.53
N PRO A 100 1.17 -9.93 -3.54
CA PRO A 100 0.88 -10.73 -2.35
C PRO A 100 -0.09 -10.06 -1.38
N SER A 101 -0.36 -8.76 -1.55
CA SER A 101 -1.28 -7.97 -0.73
C SER A 101 -2.75 -8.07 -1.17
N VAL A 102 -3.08 -8.89 -2.18
CA VAL A 102 -4.47 -9.03 -2.66
C VAL A 102 -5.28 -9.94 -1.74
N SER A 103 -6.53 -9.55 -1.48
CA SER A 103 -7.46 -10.34 -0.69
C SER A 103 -8.69 -10.84 -1.47
N LEU A 104 -8.82 -10.41 -2.73
CA LEU A 104 -9.90 -10.78 -3.64
C LEU A 104 -9.37 -11.59 -4.83
N CYS A 105 -10.15 -12.54 -5.32
CA CYS A 105 -9.89 -13.22 -6.58
C CYS A 105 -10.11 -12.26 -7.77
N LEU A 106 -9.59 -12.62 -8.95
CA LEU A 106 -9.72 -11.82 -10.18
C LEU A 106 -11.17 -11.41 -10.49
N PRO A 107 -12.16 -12.33 -10.54
CA PRO A 107 -13.53 -11.95 -10.89
C PRO A 107 -14.18 -11.04 -9.83
N CYS A 108 -13.92 -11.26 -8.54
CA CYS A 108 -14.43 -10.37 -7.49
C CYS A 108 -13.77 -8.99 -7.53
N GLN A 109 -12.49 -8.92 -7.89
CA GLN A 109 -11.83 -7.62 -8.07
C GLN A 109 -12.37 -6.89 -9.29
N GLU A 110 -12.54 -7.56 -10.44
CA GLU A 110 -13.14 -6.97 -11.63
C GLU A 110 -14.56 -6.44 -11.34
N ASN A 111 -15.36 -7.18 -10.58
CA ASN A 111 -16.69 -6.74 -10.18
C ASN A 111 -16.68 -5.55 -9.20
N HIS A 112 -15.67 -5.46 -8.34
CA HIS A 112 -15.51 -4.33 -7.42
C HIS A 112 -15.05 -3.06 -8.16
N ASP A 113 -14.16 -3.21 -9.15
CA ASP A 113 -13.61 -2.10 -9.94
C ASP A 113 -14.66 -1.56 -10.94
N ALA A 114 -15.43 -2.44 -11.57
CA ALA A 114 -16.50 -2.06 -12.49
C ALA A 114 -17.70 -1.34 -11.83
N GLY A 115 -17.77 -1.33 -10.50
CA GLY A 115 -18.84 -0.72 -9.71
C GLY A 115 -18.51 0.64 -9.09
N THR A 116 -17.31 1.17 -9.30
CA THR A 116 -16.86 2.51 -8.85
C THR A 116 -16.89 3.50 -10.00
#